data_AF-A0A7C5IJN2-F1
#
_entry.id   AF-A0A7C5IJN2-F1
#
_cell.length_a   1.000
_cell.length_b   1.000
_cell.length_c   1.000
_cell.angle_alpha   90.00
_cell.angle_beta   90.00
_cell.angle_gamma   90.00
#
_symmetry.space_group_name_H-M   'P 1'
#
loop_
_entity.id
_entity.type
_entity.pdbx_description
1 polymer ?
#
loop_
_entity_poly.entity_id
_entity_poly.type
_entity_poly.pdbx_seq_one_letter_code
_entity_poly.pdbx_strand_id
1 'polypeptide(L)'
;MGLPFADVAQCMAEFHPHVYFDISGGSGRKPHLAKLKRALAPFHGADWDDPEENRAIPLFEKILFATDNPPVAVWIAASLEILDYLHIPAAVRELFWWKTAARLLRID
;
A
#
# COMPACT_ATOMS: atom_id res chain seq x y z
N MET A 1 7.25 -3.01 2.15
CA MET A 1 7.48 -1.61 2.61
C MET A 1 8.87 -1.35 3.20
N GLY A 2 9.83 -2.29 3.17
CA GLY A 2 11.21 -2.00 3.57
C GLY A 2 11.43 -1.60 5.03
N LEU A 3 10.48 -1.89 5.94
CA LEU A 3 10.63 -1.54 7.35
C LEU A 3 11.91 -2.17 7.94
N PRO A 4 12.73 -1.42 8.69
CA PRO A 4 12.45 -0.09 9.25
C PRO A 4 12.73 1.11 8.31
N PHE A 5 13.25 0.92 7.11
CA PHE A 5 13.65 1.94 6.13
C PHE A 5 12.51 2.32 5.15
N ALA A 6 11.33 2.63 5.70
CA ALA A 6 10.13 2.90 4.87
C ALA A 6 10.28 4.13 3.97
N ASP A 7 11.00 5.15 4.42
CA ASP A 7 11.35 6.36 3.68
C ASP A 7 12.22 6.03 2.45
N VAL A 8 13.26 5.21 2.63
CA VAL A 8 14.11 4.76 1.53
C VAL A 8 13.29 3.92 0.54
N ALA A 9 12.44 3.02 1.04
CA ALA A 9 11.58 2.21 0.19
C ALA A 9 10.59 3.07 -0.63
N GLN A 10 10.02 4.12 -0.04
CA GLN A 10 9.16 5.07 -0.73
C GLN A 10 9.93 5.83 -1.82
N CYS A 11 11.12 6.36 -1.52
CA CYS A 11 11.99 6.99 -2.53
C CYS A 11 12.32 6.02 -3.68
N MET A 12 12.61 4.76 -3.37
CA MET A 12 12.87 3.76 -4.41
C MET A 12 11.65 3.53 -5.30
N ALA A 13 10.44 3.48 -4.73
CA ALA A 13 9.19 3.39 -5.48
C ALA A 13 8.96 4.62 -6.37
N GLU A 14 9.28 5.82 -5.87
CA GLU A 14 9.07 7.07 -6.58
C GLU A 14 10.00 7.19 -7.79
N PHE A 15 11.30 7.01 -7.59
CA PHE A 15 12.31 7.28 -8.62
C PHE A 15 12.60 6.09 -9.55
N HIS A 16 12.18 4.88 -9.19
CA HIS A 16 12.39 3.70 -10.04
C HIS A 16 11.07 3.10 -10.54
N PRO A 17 10.84 3.08 -11.88
CA PRO A 17 9.57 2.62 -12.44
C PRO A 17 9.29 1.13 -12.22
N HIS A 18 10.33 0.32 -11.99
CA HIS A 18 10.25 -1.14 -11.89
C HIS A 18 10.38 -1.69 -10.47
N VAL A 19 10.28 -0.82 -9.46
CA VAL A 19 10.30 -1.24 -8.06
C VAL A 19 8.87 -1.29 -7.53
N TYR A 20 8.51 -2.46 -6.99
CA TYR A 20 7.20 -2.75 -6.41
C TYR A 20 7.37 -3.32 -5.01
N PHE A 21 6.35 -3.16 -4.18
CA PHE A 21 6.38 -3.65 -2.80
C PHE A 21 5.06 -4.26 -2.41
N ASP A 22 5.05 -5.01 -1.32
CA ASP A 22 3.84 -5.34 -0.58
C ASP A 22 3.92 -4.76 0.84
N ILE A 23 2.77 -4.73 1.51
CA ILE A 23 2.61 -4.30 2.91
C ILE A 23 2.41 -5.49 3.86
N SER A 24 2.53 -6.72 3.34
CA SER A 24 2.37 -7.93 4.12
C SER A 24 3.52 -8.10 5.12
N GLY A 25 3.33 -8.98 6.11
CA GLY A 25 4.19 -9.08 7.29
C GLY A 25 3.53 -8.55 8.57
N GLY A 26 4.12 -8.85 9.73
CA GLY A 26 3.51 -8.53 11.04
C GLY A 26 2.18 -9.26 11.31
N SER A 27 1.84 -10.25 10.49
CA SER A 27 0.65 -11.11 10.57
C SER A 27 -0.70 -10.36 10.62
N GLY A 28 -0.80 -9.19 9.99
CA GLY A 28 -2.03 -8.37 10.01
C GLY A 28 -2.39 -7.83 11.41
N ARG A 29 -1.47 -7.86 12.37
CA ARG A 29 -1.74 -7.42 13.74
C ARG A 29 -1.89 -5.89 13.81
N LYS A 30 -2.81 -5.41 14.66
CA LYS A 30 -3.10 -3.98 14.85
C LYS A 30 -1.85 -3.08 15.02
N PRO A 31 -0.81 -3.45 15.79
CA PRO A 31 0.38 -2.61 15.93
C PRO A 31 1.14 -2.41 14.61
N HIS A 32 1.12 -3.41 13.71
CA HIS A 32 1.72 -3.27 12.38
C HIS A 32 0.86 -2.36 11.49
N LEU A 33 -0.46 -2.54 11.50
CA LEU A 33 -1.38 -1.68 10.75
C LEU A 33 -1.27 -0.22 11.17
N ALA A 34 -1.18 0.06 12.48
CA ALA A 34 -0.98 1.41 13.01
C ALA A 34 0.34 2.03 12.53
N LYS A 35 1.43 1.25 12.44
CA LYS A 35 2.71 1.71 11.89
C LYS A 35 2.59 2.06 10.41
N LEU A 36 1.94 1.20 9.62
CA LEU A 36 1.72 1.45 8.19
C LEU A 36 0.89 2.72 7.97
N LYS A 37 -0.24 2.84 8.68
CA LYS A 37 -1.10 4.04 8.63
C LYS A 37 -0.32 5.30 8.96
N ARG A 38 0.47 5.29 10.03
CA ARG A 38 1.30 6.44 10.41
C ARG A 38 2.38 6.77 9.38
N ALA A 39 2.99 5.76 8.76
CA ALA A 39 4.06 5.96 7.77
C ALA A 39 3.54 6.46 6.41
N LEU A 40 2.25 6.27 6.15
CA LEU A 40 1.61 6.58 4.87
C LEU A 40 0.63 7.76 4.95
N ALA A 41 0.23 8.17 6.16
CA ALA A 41 -0.71 9.26 6.34
C ALA A 41 -0.15 10.58 5.79
N PRO A 42 -0.97 11.38 5.09
CA PRO A 42 -0.65 12.76 4.74
C PRO A 42 -0.32 13.61 5.97
N PHE A 43 0.34 14.75 5.73
CA PHE A 43 0.59 15.74 6.78
C PHE A 43 -0.71 16.34 7.33
N HIS A 44 -0.66 16.86 8.56
CA HIS A 44 -1.82 17.50 9.17
C HIS A 44 -2.29 18.70 8.35
N GLY A 45 -3.58 18.71 7.98
CA GLY A 45 -4.19 19.76 7.17
C GLY A 45 -4.15 19.51 5.67
N ALA A 46 -3.56 18.41 5.22
CA ALA A 46 -3.59 17.99 3.82
C ALA A 46 -4.99 17.58 3.36
N ASP A 47 -5.27 17.77 2.07
CA ASP A 47 -6.38 17.12 1.39
C ASP A 47 -6.04 15.63 1.17
N TRP A 48 -6.87 14.74 1.71
CA TRP A 48 -6.65 13.30 1.62
C TRP A 48 -7.05 12.74 0.25
N ASP A 49 -7.80 13.51 -0.55
CA ASP A 49 -8.27 13.09 -1.87
C ASP A 49 -7.39 13.64 -3.01
N ASP A 50 -6.46 14.56 -2.72
CA ASP A 50 -5.48 15.09 -3.68
C ASP A 50 -4.23 14.18 -3.74
N PRO A 51 -3.86 13.58 -4.89
CA PRO A 51 -2.66 12.74 -5.03
C PRO A 51 -1.33 13.46 -4.76
N GLU A 52 -1.26 14.79 -4.91
CA GLU A 52 -0.04 15.56 -4.62
C GLU A 52 0.17 15.73 -3.11
N GLU A 53 -0.92 15.79 -2.33
CA GLU A 53 -0.89 15.93 -0.88
C GLU A 53 -0.96 14.57 -0.16
N ASN A 54 -1.69 13.61 -0.74
CA ASN A 54 -1.77 12.23 -0.32
C ASN A 54 -0.89 11.32 -1.18
N ARG A 55 0.41 11.32 -0.85
CA ARG A 55 1.43 10.50 -1.53
C ARG A 55 1.18 8.98 -1.42
N ALA A 56 0.25 8.53 -0.56
CA ALA A 56 -0.14 7.13 -0.56
C ALA A 56 -0.86 6.73 -1.85
N ILE A 57 -1.63 7.62 -2.49
CA ILE A 57 -2.36 7.32 -3.73
C ILE A 57 -1.41 6.84 -4.84
N PRO A 58 -0.41 7.62 -5.28
CA PRO A 58 0.53 7.17 -6.31
C PRO A 58 1.39 5.99 -5.84
N LEU A 59 1.70 5.89 -4.54
CA LEU A 59 2.44 4.75 -4.01
C LEU A 59 1.65 3.44 -4.12
N PHE A 60 0.34 3.47 -3.88
CA PHE A 60 -0.52 2.28 -3.96
C PHE A 60 -0.68 1.72 -5.38
N GLU A 61 -0.33 2.46 -6.42
CA GLU A 61 -0.20 1.92 -7.78
C GLU A 61 0.94 0.89 -7.88
N LYS A 62 1.92 0.98 -6.98
CA LYS A 62 3.11 0.11 -6.89
C LYS A 62 3.09 -0.84 -5.69
N ILE A 63 2.05 -0.79 -4.86
CA ILE A 63 1.86 -1.74 -3.76
C ILE A 63 0.98 -2.89 -4.24
N LEU A 64 1.43 -4.12 -4.01
CA LEU A 64 0.71 -5.35 -4.34
C LEU A 64 0.03 -5.90 -3.08
N PHE A 65 -1.17 -6.45 -3.25
CA PHE A 65 -1.78 -7.29 -2.24
C PHE A 65 -0.97 -8.57 -2.07
N ALA A 66 -0.61 -8.88 -0.82
CA ALA A 66 0.05 -10.11 -0.43
C ALA A 66 -0.37 -10.49 0.99
N THR A 67 -0.27 -11.77 1.32
CA THR A 67 -0.70 -12.29 2.62
C THR A 67 0.45 -12.74 3.51
N ASP A 68 1.66 -12.91 2.97
CA ASP A 68 2.77 -13.60 3.65
C ASP A 68 2.33 -15.01 4.14
N ASN A 69 1.87 -15.14 5.40
CA ASN A 69 1.55 -16.43 6.02
C ASN A 69 0.22 -16.55 6.86
N PRO A 70 -0.48 -15.50 7.33
CA PRO A 70 -1.83 -15.66 7.90
C PRO A 70 -2.93 -15.92 6.84
N PRO A 71 -4.11 -16.41 7.24
CA PRO A 71 -5.24 -16.62 6.34
C PRO A 71 -5.60 -15.36 5.55
N VAL A 72 -5.96 -15.53 4.28
CA VAL A 72 -6.32 -14.43 3.36
C VAL A 72 -7.36 -13.48 3.93
N ALA A 73 -8.35 -14.00 4.67
CA ALA A 73 -9.42 -13.20 5.27
C ALA A 73 -8.91 -12.14 6.26
N VAL A 74 -7.80 -12.42 6.96
CA VAL A 74 -7.16 -11.46 7.88
C VAL A 74 -6.60 -10.28 7.09
N TRP A 75 -5.90 -10.56 5.99
CA TRP A 75 -5.30 -9.52 5.17
C TRP A 75 -6.30 -8.76 4.32
N ILE A 76 -7.37 -9.40 3.84
CA ILE A 76 -8.45 -8.67 3.16
C ILE A 76 -9.02 -7.60 4.09
N ALA A 77 -9.38 -7.97 5.32
CA ALA A 77 -9.92 -7.02 6.29
C ALA A 77 -8.91 -5.91 6.65
N ALA A 78 -7.64 -6.28 6.90
CA ALA A 78 -6.59 -5.32 7.22
C ALA A 78 -6.27 -4.37 6.05
N SER A 79 -6.24 -4.87 4.83
CA SER A 79 -6.02 -4.07 3.62
C SER A 79 -7.17 -3.11 3.37
N LEU A 80 -8.43 -3.54 3.52
CA LEU A 80 -9.59 -2.63 3.44
C LEU A 80 -9.47 -1.50 4.47
N GLU A 81 -9.13 -1.83 5.72
CA GLU A 81 -8.94 -0.83 6.79
C GLU A 81 -7.84 0.20 6.46
N ILE A 82 -6.78 -0.20 5.76
CA ILE A 82 -5.71 0.69 5.32
C ILE A 82 -6.16 1.53 4.11
N LEU A 83 -6.75 0.90 3.10
CA LEU A 83 -7.21 1.55 1.88
C LEU A 83 -8.29 2.60 2.18
N ASP A 84 -9.21 2.30 3.10
CA ASP A 84 -10.24 3.23 3.55
C ASP A 84 -9.63 4.38 4.35
N TYR A 85 -8.75 4.08 5.30
CA TYR A 85 -8.08 5.11 6.10
C TYR A 85 -7.28 6.09 5.24
N LEU A 86 -6.57 5.61 4.22
CA LEU A 86 -5.74 6.42 3.33
C LEU A 86 -6.51 7.00 2.14
N HIS A 87 -7.83 6.89 2.11
CA HIS A 87 -8.67 7.43 1.03
C HIS A 87 -8.27 6.93 -0.38
N ILE A 88 -7.78 5.70 -0.49
CA ILE A 88 -7.30 5.17 -1.78
C ILE A 88 -8.48 5.03 -2.76
N PRO A 89 -8.44 5.68 -3.95
CA PRO A 89 -9.56 5.64 -4.90
C PRO A 89 -9.79 4.25 -5.48
N ALA A 90 -11.03 3.95 -5.88
CA ALA A 90 -11.41 2.63 -6.41
C ALA A 90 -10.54 2.13 -7.57
N ALA A 91 -10.16 3.03 -8.49
CA ALA A 91 -9.28 2.70 -9.61
C ALA A 91 -7.90 2.20 -9.15
N VAL A 92 -7.34 2.81 -8.10
CA VAL A 92 -6.04 2.43 -7.51
C VAL A 92 -6.18 1.15 -6.67
N ARG A 93 -7.32 0.96 -5.99
CA ARG A 93 -7.58 -0.30 -5.25
C ARG A 93 -7.53 -1.52 -6.18
N GLU A 94 -8.03 -1.40 -7.40
CA GLU A 94 -8.00 -2.50 -8.37
C GLU A 94 -6.57 -2.86 -8.81
N LEU A 95 -5.69 -1.86 -8.93
CA LEU A 95 -4.25 -2.05 -9.14
C LEU A 95 -3.62 -2.84 -8.00
N PHE A 96 -3.90 -2.41 -6.76
CA PHE A 96 -3.43 -3.06 -5.54
C PHE A 96 -3.88 -4.52 -5.44
N TRP A 97 -5.17 -4.79 -5.68
CA TRP A 97 -5.73 -6.12 -5.46
C TRP A 97 -5.19 -7.16 -6.43
N TRP A 98 -5.06 -6.83 -7.71
CA TRP A 98 -4.66 -7.83 -8.71
C TRP A 98 -4.08 -7.26 -10.00
N LYS A 99 -4.52 -6.10 -10.51
CA LYS A 99 -4.14 -5.64 -11.86
C LYS A 99 -2.63 -5.46 -12.01
N THR A 100 -1.96 -4.90 -11.01
CA THR A 100 -0.50 -4.73 -11.08
C THR A 100 0.22 -6.08 -11.03
N ALA A 101 -0.21 -7.00 -10.17
CA ALA A 101 0.35 -8.35 -10.11
C ALA A 101 0.16 -9.12 -11.43
N ALA A 102 -1.05 -9.09 -11.99
CA ALA A 102 -1.38 -9.74 -13.26
C ALA A 102 -0.50 -9.21 -14.40
N ARG A 103 -0.32 -7.88 -14.51
CA ARG A 103 0.59 -7.27 -15.49
C ARG A 103 2.05 -7.71 -15.32
N LEU A 104 2.54 -7.75 -14.08
CA LEU A 104 3.91 -8.18 -13.79
C LEU A 104 4.15 -9.65 -14.15
N LEU A 105 3.16 -10.49 -13.88
CA LEU A 105 3.21 -11.93 -14.18
C LEU A 105 2.80 -12.27 -15.61
N ARG A 106 2.34 -11.28 -16.40
CA ARG A 106 1.83 -11.45 -17.77
C ARG A 106 0.68 -12.45 -17.84
N ILE A 107 -0.26 -12.28 -16.92
CA ILE A 107 -1.52 -13.04 -16.85
C ILE A 107 -2.64 -12.10 -17.30
N ASP A 108 -3.38 -12.52 -18.33
CA ASP A 108 -4.52 -11.79 -18.91
C ASP A 108 -5.84 -12.10 -18.20
#